data_AF-A0A2E5ACN5-F1
#
_entry.id   AF-A0A2E5ACN5-F1
#
_cell.length_a   1.000
_cell.length_b   1.000
_cell.length_c   1.000
_cell.angle_alpha   90.00
_cell.angle_beta   90.00
_cell.angle_gamma   90.00
#
_symmetry.space_group_name_H-M   'P 1'
#
loop_
_entity.id
_entity.type
_entity.pdbx_description
1 polymer ?
#
loop_
_entity_poly.entity_id
_entity_poly.type
_entity_poly.pdbx_seq_one_letter_code
_entity_poly.pdbx_strand_id
1 'polypeptide(L)'
;MRVETAPSRTYSERYGARSPWLVERWRVALYLIWRTLFALARPALFVVLLSGAVFWMYRGLGAAPVDAFRPAPPLGQRFETALQNAAGEQSDADVLTLWRAELDLALRPGQAGGPDLLRAESFANSLPALMGRESLALYLMRQDRRPELMQADLVAMPVWRRQQIISGVLEARRQIAPPGPAPVWLVEAPPTIRRRFDRAQALYGRSLRDAEDWFLRPDGLAINLAALPGVMAPDRGRIPPVLPDAREVIVQGCALAQAQQQRVPACERTGLVFPAADPVQAALALSLHDPALEPTPVRLALAARAAGRLQGDWLDRLMLGAPSRAPEMRLLTALMPVLADADRYYARPETCVSACGQARSEFRQAAGLDLEAQQRWFEAYDGIRRAEGALVALRTSDLLRQEDDVHALARVSNISDGRLLAGRILLEARLIELGRVKNFFRPDPGAPEFWLAGLQFVLAMLLLGIVLIHGRLRRSGGAPGALERLDGKVSRLILGRNL
;
A
#
# COMPACT_ATOMS: atom_id res chain seq x y z
N MET A 1 65.82 15.87 49.31
CA MET A 1 64.95 16.45 48.26
C MET A 1 63.50 16.18 48.63
N ARG A 2 62.79 17.18 49.16
CA ARG A 2 61.34 17.12 49.41
C ARG A 2 60.64 17.76 48.21
N VAL A 3 59.75 17.01 47.59
CA VAL A 3 58.82 17.54 46.58
C VAL A 3 57.75 18.32 47.33
N GLU A 4 57.75 19.64 47.19
CA GLU A 4 56.66 20.50 47.65
C GLU A 4 55.41 20.22 46.80
N THR A 5 54.40 19.58 47.39
CA THR A 5 53.05 19.57 46.83
C THR A 5 52.41 20.93 47.08
N ALA A 6 52.23 21.73 46.02
CA ALA A 6 51.54 23.01 46.09
C ALA A 6 50.13 22.84 46.72
N PRO A 7 49.70 23.76 47.62
CA PRO A 7 48.40 23.67 48.26
C PRO A 7 47.28 23.69 47.21
N SER A 8 46.31 22.80 47.38
CA SER A 8 45.14 22.71 46.49
C SER A 8 44.38 24.04 46.48
N ARG A 9 44.47 24.79 45.37
CA ARG A 9 43.73 26.05 45.20
C ARG A 9 42.25 25.84 45.49
N THR A 10 41.69 26.68 46.35
CA THR A 10 40.24 26.65 46.65
C THR A 10 39.44 26.92 45.36
N TYR A 11 38.20 26.44 45.27
CA TYR A 11 37.40 26.54 44.03
C TYR A 11 37.31 27.98 43.49
N SER A 12 37.19 28.99 44.37
CA SER A 12 37.17 30.41 44.01
C SER A 12 38.49 30.92 43.41
N GLU A 13 39.62 30.44 43.91
CA GLU A 13 40.96 30.82 43.42
C GLU A 13 41.22 30.28 42.01
N ARG A 14 40.61 29.16 41.62
CA ARG A 14 40.71 28.61 40.25
C ARG A 14 40.12 29.55 39.20
N TYR A 15 39.20 30.42 39.60
CA TYR A 15 38.55 31.40 38.72
C TYR A 15 39.04 32.84 38.95
N GLY A 16 40.14 33.02 39.71
CA GLY A 16 40.77 34.32 39.95
C GLY A 16 40.05 35.20 40.97
N ALA A 17 39.16 34.65 41.79
CA ALA A 17 38.55 35.34 42.92
C ALA A 17 39.40 35.21 44.19
N ARG A 18 39.34 36.20 45.09
CA ARG A 18 40.00 36.11 46.42
C ARG A 18 39.48 34.91 47.21
N SER A 19 40.32 34.37 48.11
CA SER A 19 39.89 33.27 48.96
C SER A 19 38.77 33.74 49.90
N PRO A 20 37.70 32.95 50.09
CA PRO A 20 36.55 33.35 50.92
C PRO A 20 36.91 33.55 52.39
N TRP A 21 38.08 33.07 52.83
CA TRP A 21 38.58 33.22 54.18
C TRP A 21 39.26 34.58 54.43
N LEU A 22 39.55 35.34 53.36
CA LEU A 22 40.26 36.63 53.42
C LEU A 22 39.33 37.84 53.19
N VAL A 23 38.01 37.62 53.17
CA VAL A 23 37.01 38.63 52.79
C VAL A 23 35.98 38.81 53.92
N GLU A 24 35.36 39.99 54.02
CA GLU A 24 34.31 40.31 54.99
C GLU A 24 33.17 39.28 55.00
N ARG A 25 32.68 38.92 56.19
CA ARG A 25 31.73 37.81 56.42
C ARG A 25 30.45 37.89 55.59
N TRP A 26 29.94 39.08 55.28
CA TRP A 26 28.72 39.24 54.47
C TRP A 26 28.93 38.85 53.00
N ARG A 27 30.12 39.06 52.43
CA ARG A 27 30.47 38.62 51.06
C ARG A 27 30.61 37.11 50.98
N VAL A 28 31.08 36.48 52.05
CA VAL A 28 31.14 35.01 52.16
C VAL A 28 29.74 34.42 52.18
N ALA A 29 28.82 35.00 52.95
CA ALA A 29 27.42 34.59 52.95
C ALA A 29 26.78 34.71 51.55
N LEU A 30 27.00 35.84 50.86
CA LEU A 30 26.50 36.06 49.50
C LEU A 30 27.11 35.06 48.49
N TYR A 31 28.40 34.74 48.63
CA TYR A 31 29.08 33.74 47.80
C TYR A 31 28.53 32.33 48.01
N LEU A 32 28.27 31.94 49.27
CA LEU A 32 27.68 30.65 49.59
C LEU A 32 26.26 30.52 49.04
N ILE A 33 25.43 31.59 49.13
CA ILE A 33 24.09 31.64 48.54
C ILE A 33 24.16 31.52 47.01
N TRP A 34 25.05 32.26 46.35
CA TRP A 34 25.23 32.14 44.90
C TRP A 34 25.65 30.73 44.50
N ARG A 35 26.56 30.12 45.27
CA ARG A 35 27.07 28.78 44.99
C ARG A 35 26.03 27.69 45.18
N THR A 36 25.18 27.79 46.20
CA THR A 36 24.07 26.85 46.39
C THR A 36 23.06 26.98 45.26
N LEU A 37 22.72 28.21 44.85
CA LEU A 37 21.85 28.46 43.69
C LEU A 37 22.43 27.87 42.40
N PHE A 38 23.71 28.11 42.12
CA PHE A 38 24.37 27.62 40.91
C PHE A 38 24.51 26.09 40.90
N ALA A 39 24.79 25.48 42.06
CA ALA A 39 24.88 24.03 42.20
C ALA A 39 23.52 23.34 42.02
N LEU A 40 22.43 23.99 42.43
CA LEU A 40 21.07 23.47 42.30
C LEU A 40 20.43 23.72 40.93
N ALA A 41 20.87 24.73 40.18
CA ALA A 41 20.26 25.10 38.90
C ALA A 41 20.24 23.96 37.87
N ARG A 42 21.34 23.20 37.73
CA ARG A 42 21.43 22.07 36.78
C ARG A 42 20.54 20.88 37.15
N PRO A 43 20.60 20.33 38.38
CA PRO A 43 19.71 19.24 38.76
C PRO A 43 18.23 19.68 38.76
N ALA A 44 17.93 20.92 39.14
CA ALA A 44 16.56 21.45 39.04
C ALA A 44 16.07 21.50 37.59
N LEU A 45 16.88 21.99 36.66
CA LEU A 45 16.53 22.03 35.23
C LEU A 45 16.31 20.62 34.66
N PHE A 46 17.15 19.64 35.03
CA PHE A 46 16.96 18.25 34.63
C PHE A 46 15.63 17.69 35.14
N VAL A 47 15.31 17.90 36.42
CA VAL A 47 14.04 17.46 37.01
C VAL A 47 12.86 18.15 36.35
N VAL A 48 12.94 19.44 36.05
CA VAL A 48 11.87 20.18 35.33
C VAL A 48 11.66 19.61 33.93
N LEU A 49 12.73 19.35 33.18
CA LEU A 49 12.64 18.76 31.84
C LEU A 49 12.08 17.34 31.86
N LEU A 50 12.53 16.51 32.81
CA LEU A 50 12.06 15.14 32.95
C LEU A 50 10.58 15.10 33.38
N SER A 51 10.21 15.89 34.38
CA SER A 51 8.82 16.03 34.84
C SER A 51 7.92 16.60 33.74
N GLY A 52 8.42 17.55 32.94
CA GLY A 52 7.75 18.03 31.75
C GLY A 52 7.52 16.90 30.73
N ALA A 53 8.55 16.10 30.44
CA ALA A 53 8.44 15.00 29.49
C ALA A 53 7.42 13.96 29.96
N VAL A 54 7.43 13.60 31.24
CA VAL A 54 6.45 12.70 31.85
C VAL A 54 5.04 13.30 31.82
N PHE A 55 4.90 14.59 32.10
CA PHE A 55 3.60 15.28 32.05
C PHE A 55 2.99 15.29 30.66
N TRP A 56 3.79 15.63 29.63
CA TRP A 56 3.34 15.61 28.24
C TRP A 56 3.07 14.19 27.74
N MET A 57 3.87 13.21 28.15
CA MET A 57 3.64 11.80 27.85
C MET A 57 2.34 11.31 28.48
N TYR A 58 2.07 11.65 29.74
CA TYR A 58 0.81 11.32 30.41
C TYR A 58 -0.40 11.97 29.73
N ARG A 59 -0.29 13.24 29.33
CA ARG A 59 -1.37 13.94 28.60
C ARG A 59 -1.60 13.32 27.22
N GLY A 60 -0.54 12.97 26.51
CA GLY A 60 -0.61 12.26 25.23
C GLY A 60 -1.27 10.89 25.38
N LEU A 61 -0.93 10.15 26.45
CA LEU A 61 -1.56 8.87 26.79
C LEU A 61 -3.04 9.01 27.13
N GLY A 62 -3.44 10.07 27.84
CA GLY A 62 -4.84 10.36 28.17
C GLY A 62 -5.68 10.82 26.98
N ALA A 63 -5.06 11.38 25.94
CA ALA A 63 -5.71 11.77 24.68
C ALA A 63 -5.69 10.66 23.62
N ALA A 64 -4.86 9.63 23.80
CA ALA A 64 -4.79 8.50 22.89
C ALA A 64 -6.06 7.62 23.04
N PRO A 65 -6.68 7.19 21.93
CA PRO A 65 -7.79 6.25 22.00
C PRO A 65 -7.33 4.97 22.70
N VAL A 66 -8.26 4.29 23.40
CA VAL A 66 -7.99 3.09 24.22
C VAL A 66 -7.30 1.96 23.43
N ASP A 67 -7.42 1.98 22.10
CA ASP A 67 -6.80 1.01 21.19
C ASP A 67 -5.45 1.45 20.60
N ALA A 68 -4.92 2.63 20.93
CA ALA A 68 -3.65 3.14 20.40
C ALA A 68 -2.43 2.24 20.71
N PHE A 69 -2.53 1.41 21.75
CA PHE A 69 -1.49 0.48 22.19
C PHE A 69 -1.76 -0.97 21.82
N ARG A 70 -2.89 -1.27 21.18
CA ARG A 70 -3.14 -2.61 20.66
C ARG A 70 -2.49 -2.72 19.28
N PRO A 71 -1.66 -3.75 19.03
CA PRO A 71 -1.16 -4.00 17.68
C PRO A 71 -2.37 -4.13 16.75
N ALA A 72 -2.35 -3.40 15.64
CA ALA A 72 -3.41 -3.49 14.65
C ALA A 72 -3.57 -4.95 14.21
N PRO A 73 -4.80 -5.47 14.08
CA PRO A 73 -4.99 -6.83 13.62
C PRO A 73 -4.31 -7.05 12.27
N PRO A 74 -3.77 -8.26 12.01
CA PRO A 74 -3.14 -8.58 10.74
C PRO A 74 -4.10 -8.31 9.58
N LEU A 75 -3.56 -7.97 8.40
CA LEU A 75 -4.36 -7.56 7.25
C LEU A 75 -5.43 -8.57 6.87
N GLY A 76 -5.14 -9.88 6.98
CA GLY A 76 -6.11 -10.95 6.74
C GLY A 76 -7.35 -10.85 7.65
N GLN A 77 -7.14 -10.64 8.96
CA GLN A 77 -8.26 -10.44 9.90
C GLN A 77 -9.02 -9.15 9.59
N ARG A 78 -8.32 -8.06 9.26
CA ARG A 78 -8.97 -6.80 8.87
C ARG A 78 -9.85 -6.96 7.63
N PHE A 79 -9.38 -7.73 6.65
CA PHE A 79 -10.13 -8.03 5.43
C PHE A 79 -11.36 -8.91 5.73
N GLU A 80 -11.21 -9.97 6.52
CA GLU A 80 -12.33 -10.81 6.95
C GLU A 80 -13.38 -10.00 7.72
N THR A 81 -12.98 -9.20 8.71
CA THR A 81 -13.90 -8.34 9.45
C THR A 81 -14.58 -7.31 8.55
N ALA A 82 -13.87 -6.73 7.58
CA ALA A 82 -14.47 -5.78 6.66
C ALA A 82 -15.55 -6.44 5.78
N LEU A 83 -15.29 -7.64 5.25
CA LEU A 83 -16.28 -8.40 4.49
C LEU A 83 -17.50 -8.77 5.34
N GLN A 84 -17.28 -9.22 6.57
CA GLN A 84 -18.36 -9.56 7.50
C GLN A 84 -19.24 -8.34 7.81
N ASN A 85 -18.62 -7.19 8.08
CA ASN A 85 -19.35 -5.95 8.36
C ASN A 85 -20.13 -5.47 7.13
N ALA A 86 -19.52 -5.51 5.94
CA ALA A 86 -20.18 -5.11 4.71
C ALA A 86 -21.38 -6.02 4.38
N ALA A 87 -21.27 -7.32 4.63
CA ALA A 87 -22.39 -8.25 4.48
C ALA A 87 -23.55 -7.93 5.42
N GLY A 88 -23.26 -7.55 6.67
CA GLY A 88 -24.27 -7.13 7.65
C GLY A 88 -24.89 -5.77 7.36
N GLU A 89 -24.13 -4.83 6.78
CA GLU A 89 -24.63 -3.49 6.40
C GLU A 89 -25.56 -3.55 5.17
N GLN A 90 -25.27 -4.43 4.22
CA GLN A 90 -26.03 -4.51 2.95
C GLN A 90 -27.32 -5.33 3.05
N SER A 91 -27.55 -6.06 4.13
CA SER A 91 -28.74 -6.89 4.28
C SER A 91 -29.26 -6.90 5.71
N ASP A 92 -30.51 -6.45 5.88
CA ASP A 92 -31.30 -6.75 7.09
C ASP A 92 -31.60 -8.26 7.21
N ALA A 93 -31.32 -9.05 6.16
CA ALA A 93 -31.52 -10.49 6.10
C ALA A 93 -30.24 -11.28 6.43
N ASP A 94 -30.42 -12.59 6.67
CA ASP A 94 -29.33 -13.54 6.92
C ASP A 94 -28.26 -13.50 5.80
N VAL A 95 -26.97 -13.46 6.18
CA VAL A 95 -25.79 -13.41 5.30
C VAL A 95 -25.83 -14.49 4.22
N LEU A 96 -26.39 -15.67 4.53
CA LEU A 96 -26.57 -16.75 3.56
C LEU A 96 -27.48 -16.37 2.39
N THR A 97 -28.46 -15.49 2.62
CA THR A 97 -29.37 -15.00 1.58
C THR A 97 -28.63 -14.09 0.60
N LEU A 98 -27.85 -13.13 1.12
CA LEU A 98 -26.98 -12.27 0.30
C LEU A 98 -26.01 -13.11 -0.54
N TRP A 99 -25.29 -14.03 0.11
CA TRP A 99 -24.33 -14.90 -0.56
C TRP A 99 -24.96 -15.72 -1.70
N ARG A 100 -26.15 -16.32 -1.47
CA ARG A 100 -26.89 -17.06 -2.50
C ARG A 100 -27.39 -16.17 -3.63
N ALA A 101 -27.86 -14.96 -3.31
CA ALA A 101 -28.32 -14.00 -4.31
C ALA A 101 -27.17 -13.57 -5.24
N GLU A 102 -25.99 -13.33 -4.68
CA GLU A 102 -24.78 -13.00 -5.43
C GLU A 102 -24.30 -14.14 -6.33
N LEU A 103 -24.33 -15.39 -5.83
CA LEU A 103 -24.05 -16.56 -6.64
C LEU A 103 -25.05 -16.72 -7.79
N ASP A 104 -26.35 -16.56 -7.52
CA ASP A 104 -27.37 -16.67 -8.55
C ASP A 104 -27.23 -15.56 -9.59
N LEU A 105 -26.93 -14.33 -9.16
CA LEU A 105 -26.69 -13.19 -10.04
C LEU A 105 -25.48 -13.43 -10.96
N ALA A 106 -24.36 -13.93 -10.40
CA ALA A 106 -23.17 -14.23 -11.17
C ALA A 106 -23.40 -15.33 -12.22
N LEU A 107 -24.24 -16.32 -11.91
CA LEU A 107 -24.53 -17.45 -12.80
C LEU A 107 -25.65 -17.17 -13.81
N ARG A 108 -26.28 -16.00 -13.77
CA ARG A 108 -27.21 -15.57 -14.84
C ARG A 108 -26.41 -15.17 -16.08
N PRO A 109 -26.80 -15.63 -17.28
CA PRO A 109 -26.16 -15.19 -18.52
C PRO A 109 -26.25 -13.67 -18.67
N GLY A 110 -25.10 -13.01 -18.84
CA GLY A 110 -25.02 -11.57 -19.07
C GLY A 110 -25.09 -11.19 -20.54
N GLN A 111 -24.98 -9.90 -20.83
CA GLN A 111 -24.93 -9.37 -22.21
C GLN A 111 -23.75 -9.91 -23.03
N ALA A 112 -22.64 -10.29 -22.37
CA ALA A 112 -21.48 -10.91 -22.99
C ALA A 112 -21.71 -12.38 -23.44
N GLY A 113 -22.90 -12.94 -23.22
CA GLY A 113 -23.30 -14.26 -23.72
C GLY A 113 -23.03 -15.45 -22.79
N GLY A 114 -22.44 -15.21 -21.61
CA GLY A 114 -22.16 -16.26 -20.61
C GLY A 114 -22.27 -15.76 -19.16
N PRO A 115 -22.30 -16.69 -18.18
CA PRO A 115 -22.26 -16.40 -16.75
C PRO A 115 -20.86 -15.92 -16.31
N ASP A 116 -20.81 -15.14 -15.24
CA ASP A 116 -19.58 -14.64 -14.63
C ASP A 116 -19.01 -15.66 -13.63
N LEU A 117 -18.29 -16.65 -14.15
CA LEU A 117 -17.68 -17.73 -13.37
C LEU A 117 -16.69 -17.20 -12.31
N LEU A 118 -15.89 -16.19 -12.64
CA LEU A 118 -14.92 -15.62 -11.68
C LEU A 118 -15.61 -14.94 -10.49
N ARG A 119 -16.70 -14.21 -10.72
CA ARG A 119 -17.51 -13.64 -9.62
C ARG A 119 -18.14 -14.77 -8.80
N ALA A 120 -18.69 -15.79 -9.45
CA ALA A 120 -19.30 -16.92 -8.77
C ALA A 120 -18.28 -17.68 -7.89
N GLU A 121 -17.09 -17.95 -8.41
CA GLU A 121 -15.98 -18.56 -7.66
C GLU A 121 -15.55 -17.70 -6.48
N SER A 122 -15.41 -16.38 -6.70
CA SER A 122 -15.00 -15.46 -5.65
C SER A 122 -16.00 -15.36 -4.50
N PHE A 123 -17.30 -15.30 -4.82
CA PHE A 123 -18.35 -15.36 -3.80
C PHE A 123 -18.43 -16.72 -3.15
N ALA A 124 -18.31 -17.82 -3.90
CA ALA A 124 -18.31 -19.14 -3.30
C ALA A 124 -17.17 -19.26 -2.26
N ASN A 125 -15.98 -18.74 -2.55
CA ASN A 125 -14.86 -18.72 -1.60
C ASN A 125 -15.05 -17.75 -0.41
N SER A 126 -15.95 -16.77 -0.50
CA SER A 126 -16.10 -15.74 0.53
C SER A 126 -17.00 -16.12 1.70
N LEU A 127 -17.75 -17.23 1.63
CA LEU A 127 -18.72 -17.61 2.67
C LEU A 127 -18.15 -17.58 4.12
N PRO A 128 -16.95 -18.13 4.42
CA PRO A 128 -16.39 -18.07 5.77
C PRO A 128 -16.08 -16.65 6.24
N ALA A 129 -15.66 -15.77 5.33
CA ALA A 129 -15.35 -14.38 5.65
C ALA A 129 -16.63 -13.57 5.84
N LEU A 130 -17.68 -13.84 5.06
CA LEU A 130 -18.97 -13.15 5.19
C LEU A 130 -19.71 -13.52 6.48
N MET A 131 -19.77 -14.80 6.82
CA MET A 131 -20.47 -15.25 8.04
C MET A 131 -19.63 -15.11 9.32
N GLY A 132 -18.31 -15.12 9.17
CA GLY A 132 -17.37 -15.39 10.26
C GLY A 132 -17.20 -16.89 10.49
N ARG A 133 -15.95 -17.31 10.72
CA ARG A 133 -15.56 -18.73 10.87
C ARG A 133 -16.38 -19.48 11.92
N GLU A 134 -16.66 -18.82 13.03
CA GLU A 134 -17.40 -19.42 14.12
C GLU A 134 -18.88 -19.60 13.80
N SER A 135 -19.54 -18.55 13.31
CA SER A 135 -20.95 -18.61 12.91
C SER A 135 -21.17 -19.68 11.85
N LEU A 136 -20.23 -19.80 10.90
CA LEU A 136 -20.25 -20.85 9.90
C LEU A 136 -20.08 -22.24 10.52
N ALA A 137 -19.13 -22.45 11.44
CA ALA A 137 -18.98 -23.74 12.12
C ALA A 137 -20.24 -24.13 12.89
N LEU A 138 -20.84 -23.19 13.64
CA LEU A 138 -22.11 -23.39 14.33
C LEU A 138 -23.24 -23.77 13.36
N TYR A 139 -23.33 -23.08 12.22
CA TYR A 139 -24.28 -23.40 11.17
C TYR A 139 -24.11 -24.82 10.64
N LEU A 140 -22.87 -25.27 10.40
CA LEU A 140 -22.58 -26.62 9.91
C LEU A 140 -22.95 -27.70 10.94
N MET A 141 -22.67 -27.44 12.22
CA MET A 141 -22.95 -28.38 13.30
C MET A 141 -24.45 -28.47 13.66
N ARG A 142 -25.28 -27.50 13.24
CA ARG A 142 -26.73 -27.49 13.47
C ARG A 142 -27.42 -28.74 12.92
N GLN A 143 -26.84 -29.38 11.90
CA GLN A 143 -27.39 -30.62 11.34
C GLN A 143 -27.39 -31.77 12.36
N ASP A 144 -26.52 -31.71 13.38
CA ASP A 144 -26.34 -32.76 14.37
C ASP A 144 -26.97 -32.44 15.74
N ARG A 145 -27.19 -31.16 16.10
CA ARG A 145 -27.76 -30.72 17.40
C ARG A 145 -28.53 -29.40 17.33
N ARG A 146 -29.34 -29.10 18.36
CA ARG A 146 -30.01 -27.79 18.52
C ARG A 146 -28.98 -26.65 18.68
N PRO A 147 -29.07 -25.56 17.91
CA PRO A 147 -28.03 -24.54 17.82
C PRO A 147 -27.87 -23.70 19.10
N GLU A 148 -28.95 -23.43 19.85
CA GLU A 148 -28.86 -22.62 21.08
C GLU A 148 -28.02 -23.31 22.18
N LEU A 149 -28.21 -24.63 22.33
CA LEU A 149 -27.46 -25.43 23.31
C LEU A 149 -25.98 -25.52 22.92
N MET A 150 -25.71 -25.60 21.62
CA MET A 150 -24.35 -25.73 21.10
C MET A 150 -23.54 -24.43 21.25
N GLN A 151 -24.19 -23.28 21.05
CA GLN A 151 -23.57 -21.98 21.29
C GLN A 151 -23.28 -21.77 22.79
N ALA A 152 -24.21 -22.17 23.67
CA ALA A 152 -24.00 -22.11 25.11
C ALA A 152 -22.80 -22.97 25.55
N ASP A 153 -22.70 -24.20 25.03
CA ASP A 153 -21.57 -25.10 25.29
C ASP A 153 -20.24 -24.52 24.80
N LEU A 154 -20.18 -23.95 23.60
CA LEU A 154 -18.95 -23.39 23.04
C LEU A 154 -18.46 -22.14 23.79
N VAL A 155 -19.38 -21.27 24.24
CA VAL A 155 -19.03 -20.07 25.01
C VAL A 155 -18.52 -20.43 26.41
N ALA A 156 -19.01 -21.53 26.99
CA ALA A 156 -18.53 -22.04 28.28
C ALA A 156 -17.13 -22.69 28.20
N MET A 157 -16.63 -23.00 27.00
CA MET A 157 -15.30 -23.62 26.81
C MET A 157 -14.16 -22.61 26.80
N PRO A 158 -12.93 -23.02 27.18
CA PRO A 158 -11.73 -22.22 26.96
C PRO A 158 -11.53 -21.87 25.47
N VAL A 159 -11.06 -20.65 25.19
CA VAL A 159 -10.90 -20.10 23.84
C VAL A 159 -10.09 -21.03 22.91
N TRP A 160 -9.00 -21.62 23.41
CA TRP A 160 -8.17 -22.53 22.63
C TRP A 160 -8.92 -23.78 22.18
N ARG A 161 -9.80 -24.32 23.04
CA ARG A 161 -10.59 -25.53 22.73
C ARG A 161 -11.69 -25.22 21.73
N ARG A 162 -12.37 -24.09 21.91
CA ARG A 162 -13.35 -23.55 20.95
C ARG A 162 -12.74 -23.36 19.57
N GLN A 163 -11.54 -22.75 19.48
CA GLN A 163 -10.83 -22.57 18.22
C GLN A 163 -10.43 -23.90 17.55
N GLN A 164 -10.01 -24.90 18.34
CA GLN A 164 -9.72 -26.25 17.82
C GLN A 164 -10.98 -26.90 17.22
N ILE A 165 -12.12 -26.83 17.91
CA ILE A 165 -13.39 -27.40 17.43
C ILE A 165 -13.83 -26.69 16.14
N ILE A 166 -13.88 -25.35 16.15
CA ILE A 166 -14.24 -24.54 14.97
C ILE A 166 -13.36 -24.91 13.78
N SER A 167 -12.05 -24.95 13.98
CA SER A 167 -11.11 -25.26 12.89
C SER A 167 -11.28 -26.69 12.39
N GLY A 168 -11.51 -27.66 13.29
CA GLY A 168 -11.75 -29.05 12.94
C GLY A 168 -13.02 -29.24 12.10
N VAL A 169 -14.11 -28.53 12.44
CA VAL A 169 -15.38 -28.58 11.67
C VAL A 169 -15.20 -28.03 10.26
N LEU A 170 -14.57 -26.85 10.14
CA LEU A 170 -14.35 -26.22 8.84
C LEU A 170 -13.42 -27.07 7.96
N GLU A 171 -12.40 -27.70 8.55
CA GLU A 171 -11.47 -28.57 7.83
C GLU A 171 -12.10 -29.89 7.41
N ALA A 172 -12.91 -30.51 8.28
CA ALA A 172 -13.69 -31.69 7.92
C ALA A 172 -14.62 -31.40 6.73
N ARG A 173 -15.21 -30.19 6.67
CA ARG A 173 -16.06 -29.80 5.55
C ARG A 173 -15.28 -29.66 4.24
N ARG A 174 -14.05 -29.12 4.29
CA ARG A 174 -13.15 -29.04 3.13
C ARG A 174 -12.80 -30.41 2.57
N GLN A 175 -12.59 -31.39 3.44
CA GLN A 175 -12.24 -32.76 3.03
C GLN A 175 -13.40 -33.52 2.35
N ILE A 176 -14.65 -33.15 2.64
CA ILE A 176 -15.85 -33.74 2.04
C ILE A 176 -16.17 -33.12 0.66
N ALA A 177 -15.60 -31.96 0.34
CA ALA A 177 -15.82 -31.31 -0.94
C ALA A 177 -15.29 -32.20 -2.09
N PRO A 178 -16.03 -32.32 -3.20
CA PRO A 178 -15.63 -33.16 -4.31
C PRO A 178 -14.26 -32.73 -4.86
N PRO A 179 -13.38 -33.68 -5.23
CA PRO A 179 -12.09 -33.35 -5.83
C PRO A 179 -12.32 -32.66 -7.18
N GLY A 180 -11.83 -31.43 -7.33
CA GLY A 180 -11.99 -30.66 -8.56
C GLY A 180 -11.74 -29.17 -8.34
N PRO A 181 -11.86 -28.34 -9.40
CA PRO A 181 -11.67 -26.89 -9.32
C PRO A 181 -12.84 -26.17 -8.64
N ALA A 182 -13.87 -26.89 -8.19
CA ALA A 182 -15.04 -26.27 -7.57
C ALA A 182 -14.68 -25.67 -6.20
N PRO A 183 -15.12 -24.43 -5.91
CA PRO A 183 -14.96 -23.83 -4.60
C PRO A 183 -15.56 -24.70 -3.49
N VAL A 184 -14.80 -24.95 -2.42
CA VAL A 184 -15.22 -25.83 -1.30
C VAL A 184 -16.63 -25.49 -0.80
N TRP A 185 -16.88 -24.21 -0.57
CA TRP A 185 -18.10 -23.75 0.09
C TRP A 185 -19.31 -23.70 -0.84
N LEU A 186 -19.13 -23.95 -2.14
CA LEU A 186 -20.25 -24.10 -3.08
C LEU A 186 -21.17 -25.26 -2.68
N VAL A 187 -20.68 -26.23 -1.89
CA VAL A 187 -21.50 -27.31 -1.32
C VAL A 187 -22.67 -26.80 -0.48
N GLU A 188 -22.54 -25.63 0.16
CA GLU A 188 -23.60 -24.99 0.96
C GLU A 188 -24.65 -24.25 0.12
N ALA A 189 -24.41 -24.12 -1.20
CA ALA A 189 -25.38 -23.52 -2.10
C ALA A 189 -26.53 -24.51 -2.42
N PRO A 190 -27.74 -24.00 -2.71
CA PRO A 190 -28.84 -24.82 -3.19
C PRO A 190 -28.47 -25.70 -4.39
N PRO A 191 -29.04 -26.91 -4.56
CA PRO A 191 -28.74 -27.80 -5.67
C PRO A 191 -28.97 -27.20 -7.06
N THR A 192 -29.80 -26.16 -7.18
CA THR A 192 -30.03 -25.40 -8.42
C THR A 192 -28.82 -24.55 -8.80
N ILE A 193 -28.23 -23.84 -7.84
CA ILE A 193 -27.03 -23.02 -8.02
C ILE A 193 -25.83 -23.90 -8.37
N ARG A 194 -25.62 -25.00 -7.62
CA ARG A 194 -24.52 -25.94 -7.89
C ARG A 194 -24.57 -26.51 -9.31
N ARG A 195 -25.73 -27.01 -9.73
CA ARG A 195 -25.91 -27.53 -11.11
C ARG A 195 -25.70 -26.46 -12.18
N ARG A 196 -26.09 -25.20 -11.92
CA ARG A 196 -25.82 -24.09 -12.84
C ARG A 196 -24.32 -23.78 -12.91
N PHE A 197 -23.63 -23.76 -11.77
CA PHE A 197 -22.19 -23.58 -11.72
C PHE A 197 -21.46 -24.68 -12.48
N ASP A 198 -21.77 -25.95 -12.22
CA ASP A 198 -21.14 -27.10 -12.89
C ASP A 198 -21.35 -27.03 -14.42
N ARG A 199 -22.57 -26.69 -14.84
CA ARG A 199 -22.90 -26.51 -16.26
C ARG A 199 -22.13 -25.34 -16.87
N ALA A 200 -22.05 -24.22 -16.17
CA ALA A 200 -21.30 -23.05 -16.61
C ALA A 200 -19.81 -23.37 -16.74
N GLN A 201 -19.24 -24.08 -15.77
CA GLN A 201 -17.84 -24.51 -15.78
C GLN A 201 -17.55 -25.46 -16.95
N ALA A 202 -18.47 -26.39 -17.23
CA ALA A 202 -18.34 -27.31 -18.36
C ALA A 202 -18.39 -26.59 -19.73
N LEU A 203 -19.24 -25.57 -19.88
CA LEU A 203 -19.44 -24.86 -21.14
C LEU A 203 -18.40 -23.75 -21.38
N TYR A 204 -18.08 -22.97 -20.35
CA TYR A 204 -17.30 -21.73 -20.47
C TYR A 204 -15.94 -21.77 -19.75
N GLY A 205 -15.70 -22.79 -18.91
CA GLY A 205 -14.46 -22.86 -18.12
C GLY A 205 -13.21 -22.97 -18.99
N ARG A 206 -13.29 -23.59 -20.17
CA ARG A 206 -12.16 -23.64 -21.12
C ARG A 206 -11.88 -22.26 -21.72
N SER A 207 -12.88 -21.58 -22.27
CA SER A 207 -12.70 -20.24 -22.84
C SER A 207 -12.20 -19.23 -21.81
N LEU A 208 -12.60 -19.38 -20.55
CA LEU A 208 -12.10 -18.54 -19.45
C LEU A 208 -10.60 -18.78 -19.21
N ARG A 209 -10.16 -20.04 -19.16
CA ARG A 209 -8.73 -20.38 -19.04
C ARG A 209 -7.92 -19.92 -20.25
N ASP A 210 -8.46 -20.10 -21.46
CA ASP A 210 -7.80 -19.62 -22.68
C ASP A 210 -7.65 -18.08 -22.67
N ALA A 211 -8.64 -17.35 -22.12
CA ALA A 211 -8.56 -15.90 -21.94
C ALA A 211 -7.56 -15.47 -20.85
N GLU A 212 -7.43 -16.23 -19.76
CA GLU A 212 -6.38 -16.04 -18.75
C GLU A 212 -4.99 -16.28 -19.34
N ASP A 213 -4.82 -17.39 -20.07
CA ASP A 213 -3.56 -17.79 -20.68
C ASP A 213 -3.10 -16.83 -21.77
N TRP A 214 -4.03 -16.16 -22.48
CA TRP A 214 -3.71 -15.14 -23.49
C TRP A 214 -2.81 -14.03 -22.93
N PHE A 215 -2.98 -13.63 -21.66
CA PHE A 215 -2.15 -12.59 -21.05
C PHE A 215 -0.70 -13.04 -20.87
N LEU A 216 -0.45 -14.34 -20.70
CA LEU A 216 0.90 -14.91 -20.62
C LEU A 216 1.46 -15.16 -22.02
N ARG A 217 0.68 -15.84 -22.87
CA ARG A 217 1.06 -16.31 -24.20
C ARG A 217 -0.09 -16.06 -25.17
N PRO A 218 -0.08 -14.91 -25.87
CA PRO A 218 -1.17 -14.57 -26.77
C PRO A 218 -1.06 -15.25 -28.14
N ASP A 219 0.10 -15.81 -28.49
CA ASP A 219 0.36 -16.52 -29.75
C ASP A 219 -0.11 -15.78 -31.02
N GLY A 220 0.00 -14.45 -30.99
CA GLY A 220 -0.43 -13.58 -32.10
C GLY A 220 -1.94 -13.43 -32.28
N LEU A 221 -2.76 -13.95 -31.35
CA LEU A 221 -4.22 -13.82 -31.38
C LEU A 221 -4.68 -12.52 -30.72
N ALA A 222 -5.76 -11.95 -31.23
CA ALA A 222 -6.42 -10.80 -30.59
C ALA A 222 -7.41 -11.27 -29.52
N ILE A 223 -7.61 -10.48 -28.47
CA ILE A 223 -8.61 -10.76 -27.43
C ILE A 223 -9.81 -9.82 -27.54
N ASN A 224 -11.02 -10.38 -27.58
CA ASN A 224 -12.25 -9.61 -27.52
C ASN A 224 -12.72 -9.48 -26.07
N LEU A 225 -12.35 -8.37 -25.42
CA LEU A 225 -12.71 -8.11 -24.03
C LEU A 225 -14.23 -7.98 -23.81
N ALA A 226 -15.00 -7.59 -24.84
CA ALA A 226 -16.46 -7.47 -24.74
C ALA A 226 -17.16 -8.83 -24.68
N ALA A 227 -16.48 -9.92 -25.06
CA ALA A 227 -16.98 -11.29 -24.92
C ALA A 227 -16.77 -11.85 -23.51
N LEU A 228 -16.03 -11.15 -22.64
CA LEU A 228 -15.70 -11.62 -21.30
C LEU A 228 -16.63 -10.97 -20.24
N PRO A 229 -17.41 -11.78 -19.48
CA PRO A 229 -18.30 -11.27 -18.46
C PRO A 229 -17.59 -10.41 -17.41
N GLY A 230 -18.13 -9.22 -17.15
CA GLY A 230 -17.66 -8.33 -16.10
C GLY A 230 -16.31 -7.63 -16.37
N VAL A 231 -15.70 -7.81 -17.55
CA VAL A 231 -14.43 -7.17 -17.94
C VAL A 231 -14.64 -5.72 -18.38
N MET A 232 -15.59 -5.46 -19.28
CA MET A 232 -15.92 -4.11 -19.75
C MET A 232 -16.49 -3.24 -18.64
N ALA A 233 -16.07 -1.97 -18.55
CA ALA A 233 -16.72 -0.99 -17.67
C ALA A 233 -18.19 -0.76 -18.11
N PRO A 234 -19.13 -0.48 -17.17
CA PRO A 234 -20.57 -0.43 -17.46
C PRO A 234 -20.98 0.54 -18.58
N ASP A 235 -20.32 1.69 -18.66
CA ASP A 235 -20.65 2.76 -19.62
C ASP A 235 -19.82 2.69 -20.91
N ARG A 236 -18.99 1.65 -21.07
CA ARG A 236 -18.10 1.51 -22.22
C ARG A 236 -18.86 0.83 -23.37
N GLY A 237 -18.89 1.50 -24.53
CA GLY A 237 -19.42 0.92 -25.76
C GLY A 237 -18.58 -0.23 -26.29
N ARG A 238 -18.93 -0.73 -27.48
CA ARG A 238 -18.12 -1.74 -28.18
C ARG A 238 -16.73 -1.19 -28.46
N ILE A 239 -15.71 -1.92 -28.04
CA ILE A 239 -14.30 -1.62 -28.34
C ILE A 239 -13.76 -2.63 -29.35
N PRO A 240 -12.76 -2.24 -30.17
CA PRO A 240 -12.02 -3.19 -30.98
C PRO A 240 -11.32 -4.25 -30.11
N PRO A 241 -11.04 -5.45 -30.66
CA PRO A 241 -10.18 -6.43 -30.00
C PRO A 241 -8.79 -5.85 -29.71
N VAL A 242 -8.22 -6.22 -28.56
CA VAL A 242 -6.86 -5.82 -28.19
C VAL A 242 -5.86 -6.75 -28.87
N LEU A 243 -4.86 -6.18 -29.52
CA LEU A 243 -3.82 -6.91 -30.21
C LEU A 243 -2.61 -7.12 -29.27
N PRO A 244 -1.89 -8.24 -29.38
CA PRO A 244 -0.90 -8.62 -28.37
C PRO A 244 0.51 -8.05 -28.58
N ASP A 245 0.76 -7.40 -29.71
CA ASP A 245 2.10 -7.12 -30.25
C ASP A 245 2.15 -5.75 -30.96
N ALA A 246 3.16 -5.57 -31.83
CA ALA A 246 3.38 -4.35 -32.61
C ALA A 246 2.14 -3.88 -33.39
N ARG A 247 1.19 -4.76 -33.74
CA ARG A 247 -0.05 -4.35 -34.39
C ARG A 247 -0.87 -3.40 -33.52
N GLU A 248 -0.86 -3.56 -32.19
CA GLU A 248 -1.50 -2.59 -31.29
C GLU A 248 -0.79 -1.24 -31.33
N VAL A 249 0.56 -1.24 -31.37
CA VAL A 249 1.36 -0.01 -31.51
C VAL A 249 0.98 0.74 -32.79
N ILE A 250 0.82 0.01 -33.91
CA ILE A 250 0.39 0.60 -35.17
C ILE A 250 -1.04 1.15 -35.09
N VAL A 251 -2.00 0.36 -34.59
CA VAL A 251 -3.41 0.78 -34.48
C VAL A 251 -3.54 2.05 -33.63
N GLN A 252 -2.92 2.07 -32.45
CA GLN A 252 -2.99 3.21 -31.53
C GLN A 252 -2.16 4.41 -32.03
N GLY A 253 -0.99 4.17 -32.61
CA GLY A 253 -0.13 5.21 -33.15
C GLY A 253 -0.72 5.90 -34.39
N CYS A 254 -1.32 5.13 -35.31
CA CYS A 254 -2.04 5.69 -36.45
C CYS A 254 -3.30 6.46 -36.01
N ALA A 255 -4.04 5.97 -35.01
CA ALA A 255 -5.15 6.72 -34.40
C ALA A 255 -4.67 8.07 -33.85
N LEU A 256 -3.53 8.08 -33.16
CA LEU A 256 -2.92 9.29 -32.60
C LEU A 256 -2.47 10.27 -33.70
N ALA A 257 -1.80 9.76 -34.74
CA ALA A 257 -1.39 10.56 -35.90
C ALA A 257 -2.60 11.22 -36.59
N GLN A 258 -3.69 10.47 -36.78
CA GLN A 258 -4.92 10.97 -37.37
C GLN A 258 -5.56 12.06 -36.51
N ALA A 259 -5.62 11.88 -35.19
CA ALA A 259 -6.15 12.89 -34.26
C ALA A 259 -5.34 14.19 -34.28
N GLN A 260 -4.03 14.10 -34.51
CA GLN A 260 -3.11 15.25 -34.65
C GLN A 260 -3.02 15.78 -36.09
N GLN A 261 -3.91 15.34 -36.98
CA GLN A 261 -3.96 15.74 -38.40
C GLN A 261 -2.65 15.48 -39.16
N GLN A 262 -1.84 14.52 -38.70
CA GLN A 262 -0.63 14.10 -39.40
C GLN A 262 -0.96 13.00 -40.41
N ARG A 263 -0.60 13.24 -41.67
CA ARG A 263 -0.76 12.23 -42.72
C ARG A 263 0.42 11.28 -42.74
N VAL A 264 0.14 10.01 -42.52
CA VAL A 264 1.11 8.92 -42.61
C VAL A 264 0.65 7.94 -43.69
N PRO A 265 1.24 7.96 -44.90
CA PRO A 265 0.78 7.14 -46.02
C PRO A 265 0.70 5.64 -45.70
N ALA A 266 1.62 5.13 -44.88
CA ALA A 266 1.62 3.72 -44.47
C ALA A 266 0.40 3.36 -43.60
N CYS A 267 -0.10 4.27 -42.75
CA CYS A 267 -1.33 4.06 -41.99
C CYS A 267 -2.54 3.93 -42.92
N GLU A 268 -2.65 4.74 -43.97
CA GLU A 268 -3.73 4.66 -44.95
C GLU A 268 -3.71 3.32 -45.72
N ARG A 269 -2.51 2.83 -46.08
CA ARG A 269 -2.34 1.54 -46.76
C ARG A 269 -2.77 0.32 -45.92
N THR A 270 -2.86 0.45 -44.60
CA THR A 270 -3.36 -0.65 -43.75
C THR A 270 -4.84 -0.97 -44.00
N GLY A 271 -5.63 0.00 -44.49
CA GLY A 271 -7.08 -0.14 -44.69
C GLY A 271 -7.88 -0.31 -43.39
N LEU A 272 -7.27 -0.06 -42.23
CA LEU A 272 -7.91 -0.22 -40.93
C LEU A 272 -8.79 0.98 -40.56
N VAL A 273 -9.85 0.70 -39.81
CA VAL A 273 -10.60 1.75 -39.10
C VAL A 273 -10.00 1.87 -37.71
N PHE A 274 -9.44 3.05 -37.43
CA PHE A 274 -8.76 3.30 -36.16
C PHE A 274 -9.76 3.65 -35.04
N PRO A 275 -9.49 3.24 -33.78
CA PRO A 275 -10.26 3.68 -32.64
C PRO A 275 -10.08 5.18 -32.38
N ALA A 276 -10.84 5.71 -31.41
CA ALA A 276 -10.55 7.03 -30.86
C ALA A 276 -9.13 7.07 -30.28
N ALA A 277 -8.39 8.14 -30.56
CA ALA A 277 -7.02 8.27 -30.10
C ALA A 277 -6.95 8.30 -28.56
N ASP A 278 -6.12 7.41 -28.00
CA ASP A 278 -5.79 7.38 -26.58
C ASP A 278 -4.25 7.33 -26.43
N PRO A 279 -3.59 8.46 -26.09
CA PRO A 279 -2.14 8.50 -25.99
C PRO A 279 -1.60 7.57 -24.91
N VAL A 280 -2.37 7.30 -23.85
CA VAL A 280 -1.98 6.35 -22.80
C VAL A 280 -2.02 4.93 -23.33
N GLN A 281 -3.05 4.56 -24.10
CA GLN A 281 -3.13 3.25 -24.73
C GLN A 281 -1.99 3.05 -25.74
N ALA A 282 -1.65 4.08 -26.53
CA ALA A 282 -0.49 4.07 -27.43
C ALA A 282 0.85 3.90 -26.65
N ALA A 283 1.02 4.60 -25.53
CA ALA A 283 2.20 4.48 -24.68
C ALA A 283 2.31 3.09 -24.02
N LEU A 284 1.18 2.52 -23.56
CA LEU A 284 1.12 1.15 -23.03
C LEU A 284 1.47 0.11 -24.10
N ALA A 285 0.93 0.25 -25.32
CA ALA A 285 1.26 -0.62 -26.43
C ALA A 285 2.76 -0.55 -26.76
N LEU A 286 3.34 0.66 -26.83
CA LEU A 286 4.77 0.85 -27.06
C LEU A 286 5.63 0.26 -25.93
N SER A 287 5.12 0.26 -24.68
CA SER A 287 5.81 -0.30 -23.51
C SER A 287 5.92 -1.82 -23.54
N LEU A 288 5.16 -2.53 -24.38
CA LEU A 288 5.36 -3.97 -24.63
C LEU A 288 6.74 -4.29 -25.24
N HIS A 289 7.39 -3.28 -25.81
CA HIS A 289 8.73 -3.38 -26.41
C HIS A 289 9.82 -2.76 -25.53
N ASP A 290 9.53 -2.48 -24.25
CA ASP A 290 10.53 -2.04 -23.28
C ASP A 290 11.22 -3.26 -22.64
N PRO A 291 12.54 -3.46 -22.84
CA PRO A 291 13.24 -4.60 -22.24
C PRO A 291 13.32 -4.53 -20.71
N ALA A 292 13.01 -3.37 -20.11
CA ALA A 292 13.02 -3.20 -18.67
C ALA A 292 11.69 -3.60 -18.01
N LEU A 293 10.65 -3.90 -18.79
CA LEU A 293 9.31 -4.22 -18.30
C LEU A 293 8.90 -5.62 -18.74
N GLU A 294 8.24 -6.35 -17.83
CA GLU A 294 7.64 -7.63 -18.17
C GLU A 294 6.41 -7.43 -19.08
N PRO A 295 6.30 -8.13 -20.22
CA PRO A 295 5.20 -7.90 -21.17
C PRO A 295 3.81 -8.20 -20.61
N THR A 296 3.70 -9.18 -19.70
CA THR A 296 2.42 -9.64 -19.14
C THR A 296 1.66 -8.55 -18.39
N PRO A 297 2.22 -7.88 -17.35
CA PRO A 297 1.52 -6.80 -16.65
C PRO A 297 1.27 -5.57 -17.54
N VAL A 298 2.11 -5.31 -18.53
CA VAL A 298 1.88 -4.24 -19.51
C VAL A 298 0.67 -4.55 -20.39
N ARG A 299 0.57 -5.77 -20.92
CA ARG A 299 -0.58 -6.24 -21.72
C ARG A 299 -1.88 -6.22 -20.90
N LEU A 300 -1.77 -6.57 -19.62
CA LEU A 300 -2.89 -6.49 -18.68
C LEU A 300 -3.35 -5.05 -18.45
N ALA A 301 -2.42 -4.10 -18.30
CA ALA A 301 -2.75 -2.68 -18.12
C ALA A 301 -3.34 -2.07 -19.39
N LEU A 302 -2.79 -2.44 -20.55
CA LEU A 302 -3.33 -2.11 -21.87
C LEU A 302 -4.79 -2.58 -22.00
N ALA A 303 -5.08 -3.85 -21.67
CA ALA A 303 -6.43 -4.39 -21.70
C ALA A 303 -7.36 -3.70 -20.68
N ALA A 304 -6.86 -3.39 -19.48
CA ALA A 304 -7.63 -2.66 -18.46
C ALA A 304 -7.98 -1.23 -18.93
N ARG A 305 -7.04 -0.53 -19.58
CA ARG A 305 -7.29 0.79 -20.19
C ARG A 305 -8.32 0.70 -21.31
N ALA A 306 -8.16 -0.26 -22.23
CA ALA A 306 -9.10 -0.49 -23.33
C ALA A 306 -10.53 -0.77 -22.82
N ALA A 307 -10.65 -1.61 -21.78
CA ALA A 307 -11.91 -1.94 -21.12
C ALA A 307 -12.53 -0.77 -20.33
N GLY A 308 -11.83 0.36 -20.19
CA GLY A 308 -12.26 1.50 -19.39
C GLY A 308 -12.13 1.30 -17.87
N ARG A 309 -11.36 0.30 -17.45
CA ARG A 309 -11.13 -0.05 -16.03
C ARG A 309 -9.90 0.63 -15.45
N LEU A 310 -9.00 1.20 -16.24
CA LEU A 310 -7.78 1.86 -15.74
C LEU A 310 -7.69 3.29 -16.25
N GLN A 311 -7.92 4.27 -15.38
CA GLN A 311 -8.03 5.69 -15.75
C GLN A 311 -7.50 6.62 -14.65
N GLY A 312 -7.16 7.85 -15.02
CA GLY A 312 -6.82 8.95 -14.11
C GLY A 312 -5.47 9.62 -14.42
N ASP A 313 -5.33 10.88 -14.01
CA ASP A 313 -4.16 11.73 -14.28
C ASP A 313 -2.84 11.16 -13.75
N TRP A 314 -2.89 10.25 -12.77
CA TRP A 314 -1.72 9.54 -12.28
C TRP A 314 -1.15 8.58 -13.33
N LEU A 315 -2.02 7.91 -14.10
CA LEU A 315 -1.63 6.99 -15.16
C LEU A 315 -1.06 7.76 -16.35
N ASP A 316 -1.65 8.91 -16.68
CA ASP A 316 -1.14 9.81 -17.70
C ASP A 316 0.28 10.27 -17.36
N ARG A 317 0.54 10.63 -16.10
CA ARG A 317 1.90 10.96 -15.63
C ARG A 317 2.84 9.76 -15.67
N LEU A 318 2.37 8.59 -15.25
CA LEU A 318 3.17 7.36 -15.26
C LEU A 318 3.57 6.95 -16.69
N MET A 319 2.67 7.11 -17.66
CA MET A 319 2.88 6.63 -19.03
C MET A 319 3.41 7.69 -20.00
N LEU A 320 3.07 8.97 -19.79
CA LEU A 320 3.42 10.08 -20.68
C LEU A 320 4.44 11.06 -20.08
N GLY A 321 4.80 10.87 -18.80
CA GLY A 321 5.81 11.64 -18.10
C GLY A 321 5.31 12.95 -17.51
N ALA A 322 6.24 13.85 -17.23
CA ALA A 322 5.92 15.14 -16.61
C ALA A 322 4.91 15.94 -17.47
N PRO A 323 3.94 16.62 -16.82
CA PRO A 323 2.94 17.42 -17.52
C PRO A 323 3.65 18.48 -18.37
N SER A 324 3.46 18.41 -19.68
CA SER A 324 4.00 19.34 -20.66
C SER A 324 2.86 19.89 -21.51
N ARG A 325 3.15 20.88 -22.35
CA ARG A 325 2.12 21.48 -23.22
C ARG A 325 1.58 20.53 -24.31
N ALA A 326 2.27 19.42 -24.59
CA ALA A 326 1.86 18.45 -25.62
C ALA A 326 2.54 17.07 -25.43
N PRO A 327 2.19 16.31 -24.37
CA PRO A 327 2.78 15.00 -24.13
C PRO A 327 2.54 14.01 -25.28
N GLU A 328 1.36 14.06 -25.91
CA GLU A 328 1.02 13.23 -27.05
C GLU A 328 1.88 13.49 -28.29
N MET A 329 2.34 14.73 -28.51
CA MET A 329 3.21 15.05 -29.65
C MET A 329 4.60 14.45 -29.49
N ARG A 330 5.12 14.37 -28.25
CA ARG A 330 6.40 13.69 -27.97
C ARG A 330 6.29 12.19 -28.26
N LEU A 331 5.19 11.57 -27.83
CA LEU A 331 4.90 10.18 -28.14
C LEU A 331 4.79 9.96 -29.65
N LEU A 332 4.00 10.78 -30.34
CA LEU A 332 3.84 10.69 -31.79
C LEU A 332 5.18 10.84 -32.51
N THR A 333 6.01 11.81 -32.10
CA THR A 333 7.34 12.05 -32.70
C THR A 333 8.23 10.81 -32.59
N ALA A 334 8.26 10.16 -31.42
CA ALA A 334 9.01 8.93 -31.23
C ALA A 334 8.42 7.75 -32.02
N LEU A 335 7.11 7.74 -32.26
CA LEU A 335 6.43 6.72 -33.06
C LEU A 335 6.59 6.91 -34.57
N MET A 336 6.89 8.12 -35.07
CA MET A 336 6.95 8.39 -36.51
C MET A 336 7.83 7.43 -37.32
N PRO A 337 9.04 7.03 -36.86
CA PRO A 337 9.84 6.03 -37.57
C PRO A 337 9.16 4.66 -37.67
N VAL A 338 8.40 4.26 -36.65
CA VAL A 338 7.61 3.02 -36.66
C VAL A 338 6.41 3.16 -37.60
N LEU A 339 5.73 4.30 -37.55
CA LEU A 339 4.53 4.55 -38.36
C LEU A 339 4.84 4.73 -39.85
N ALA A 340 6.06 5.14 -40.21
CA ALA A 340 6.51 5.24 -41.60
C ALA A 340 6.43 3.89 -42.34
N ASP A 341 6.59 2.78 -41.62
CA ASP A 341 6.51 1.40 -42.11
C ASP A 341 5.31 0.64 -41.50
N ALA A 342 4.24 1.36 -41.11
CA ALA A 342 3.08 0.80 -40.42
C ALA A 342 2.43 -0.40 -41.14
N ASP A 343 2.29 -0.35 -42.47
CA ASP A 343 1.72 -1.44 -43.27
C ASP A 343 2.58 -2.70 -43.22
N ARG A 344 3.91 -2.54 -43.25
CA ARG A 344 4.85 -3.64 -43.10
C ARG A 344 4.81 -4.25 -41.70
N TYR A 345 4.89 -3.43 -40.66
CA TYR A 345 4.88 -3.92 -39.28
C TYR A 345 3.54 -4.51 -38.87
N TYR A 346 2.43 -4.02 -39.42
CA TYR A 346 1.12 -4.63 -39.19
C TYR A 346 1.03 -6.04 -39.80
N ALA A 347 1.58 -6.24 -41.00
CA ALA A 347 1.59 -7.53 -41.68
C ALA A 347 2.62 -8.52 -41.10
N ARG A 348 3.72 -8.02 -40.52
CA ARG A 348 4.85 -8.80 -39.96
C ARG A 348 5.31 -8.19 -38.62
N PRO A 349 4.53 -8.35 -37.54
CA PRO A 349 4.79 -7.68 -36.26
C PRO A 349 6.14 -8.02 -35.64
N GLU A 350 6.66 -9.22 -35.87
CA GLU A 350 7.98 -9.66 -35.40
C GLU A 350 9.13 -8.80 -35.93
N THR A 351 8.93 -8.11 -37.05
CA THR A 351 9.96 -7.23 -37.63
C THR A 351 10.03 -5.84 -36.98
N CYS A 352 9.05 -5.47 -36.12
CA CYS A 352 9.07 -4.17 -35.44
C CYS A 352 10.04 -4.12 -34.25
N VAL A 353 10.47 -5.26 -33.69
CA VAL A 353 11.14 -5.32 -32.37
C VAL A 353 12.22 -4.25 -32.17
N SER A 354 13.13 -4.08 -33.15
CA SER A 354 14.17 -3.05 -33.08
C SER A 354 13.63 -1.62 -33.18
N ALA A 355 12.73 -1.35 -34.14
CA ALA A 355 12.18 -0.01 -34.37
C ALA A 355 11.26 0.43 -33.22
N CYS A 356 10.37 -0.47 -32.79
CA CYS A 356 9.52 -0.30 -31.62
C CYS A 356 10.36 -0.08 -30.33
N GLY A 357 11.43 -0.86 -30.12
CA GLY A 357 12.35 -0.68 -28.99
C GLY A 357 13.09 0.66 -29.02
N GLN A 358 13.55 1.10 -30.19
CA GLN A 358 14.17 2.41 -30.37
C GLN A 358 13.19 3.54 -30.08
N ALA A 359 11.99 3.52 -30.69
CA ALA A 359 10.92 4.47 -30.44
C ALA A 359 10.57 4.55 -28.94
N ARG A 360 10.51 3.40 -28.26
CA ARG A 360 10.29 3.34 -26.81
C ARG A 360 11.41 4.05 -26.04
N SER A 361 12.66 3.81 -26.40
CA SER A 361 13.82 4.42 -25.75
C SER A 361 13.88 5.94 -25.94
N GLU A 362 13.59 6.42 -27.15
CA GLU A 362 13.53 7.85 -27.50
C GLU A 362 12.40 8.54 -26.75
N PHE A 363 11.20 7.94 -26.77
CA PHE A 363 10.06 8.46 -26.03
C PHE A 363 10.36 8.57 -24.54
N ARG A 364 10.97 7.54 -23.94
CA ARG A 364 11.34 7.54 -22.52
C ARG A 364 12.25 8.72 -22.16
N GLN A 365 13.28 8.95 -22.97
CA GLN A 365 14.22 10.06 -22.75
C GLN A 365 13.54 11.42 -22.91
N ALA A 366 12.73 11.60 -23.97
CA ALA A 366 12.05 12.86 -24.24
C ALA A 366 10.91 13.17 -23.25
N ALA A 367 10.24 12.15 -22.73
CA ALA A 367 9.16 12.28 -21.76
C ALA A 367 9.65 12.45 -20.32
N GLY A 368 10.89 12.06 -20.03
CA GLY A 368 11.44 12.07 -18.68
C GLY A 368 10.72 11.07 -17.76
N LEU A 369 10.45 9.87 -18.26
CA LEU A 369 9.71 8.85 -17.50
C LEU A 369 10.58 8.31 -16.35
N ASP A 370 9.93 8.14 -15.20
CA ASP A 370 10.53 7.44 -14.06
C ASP A 370 10.43 5.92 -14.29
N LEU A 371 11.52 5.33 -14.75
CA LEU A 371 11.58 3.89 -15.05
C LEU A 371 11.40 3.04 -13.79
N GLU A 372 11.91 3.50 -12.65
CA GLU A 372 11.83 2.76 -11.40
C GLU A 372 10.38 2.77 -10.87
N ALA A 373 9.69 3.90 -10.99
CA ALA A 373 8.25 3.97 -10.69
C ALA A 373 7.44 3.05 -11.62
N GLN A 374 7.70 3.07 -12.94
CA GLN A 374 7.02 2.18 -13.89
C GLN A 374 7.24 0.71 -13.55
N GLN A 375 8.49 0.29 -13.32
CA GLN A 375 8.84 -1.08 -12.95
C GLN A 375 8.13 -1.51 -11.66
N ARG A 376 8.24 -0.71 -10.59
CA ARG A 376 7.58 -1.02 -9.31
C ARG A 376 6.07 -1.14 -9.45
N TRP A 377 5.44 -0.27 -10.26
CA TRP A 377 4.01 -0.32 -10.50
C TRP A 377 3.60 -1.59 -11.25
N PHE A 378 4.28 -1.92 -12.36
CA PHE A 378 3.97 -3.12 -13.15
C PHE A 378 4.28 -4.42 -12.39
N GLU A 379 5.34 -4.46 -11.58
CA GLU A 379 5.65 -5.59 -10.71
C GLU A 379 4.56 -5.82 -9.65
N ALA A 380 4.07 -4.75 -9.03
CA ALA A 380 2.97 -4.84 -8.07
C ALA A 380 1.66 -5.27 -8.74
N TYR A 381 1.40 -4.77 -9.94
CA TYR A 381 0.24 -5.16 -10.73
C TYR A 381 0.31 -6.63 -11.16
N ASP A 382 1.49 -7.13 -11.53
CA ASP A 382 1.73 -8.56 -11.77
C ASP A 382 1.56 -9.41 -10.50
N GLY A 383 1.86 -8.85 -9.33
CA GLY A 383 1.57 -9.46 -8.04
C GLY A 383 0.09 -9.81 -7.87
N ILE A 384 -0.82 -8.90 -8.25
CA ILE A 384 -2.27 -9.14 -8.19
C ILE A 384 -2.66 -10.27 -9.14
N ARG A 385 -2.14 -10.25 -10.38
CA ARG A 385 -2.37 -11.32 -11.36
C ARG A 385 -1.91 -12.68 -10.85
N ARG A 386 -0.72 -12.76 -10.23
CA ARG A 386 -0.20 -14.02 -9.69
C ARG A 386 -1.02 -14.56 -8.53
N ALA A 387 -1.61 -13.68 -7.71
CA ALA A 387 -2.44 -14.06 -6.59
C ALA A 387 -3.86 -14.50 -7.00
N GLU A 388 -4.49 -13.78 -7.94
CA GLU A 388 -5.94 -13.90 -8.20
C GLU A 388 -6.32 -14.16 -9.67
N GLY A 389 -5.37 -14.11 -10.61
CA GLY A 389 -5.60 -14.24 -12.05
C GLY A 389 -5.62 -12.90 -12.80
N ALA A 390 -5.41 -12.95 -14.12
CA ALA A 390 -5.34 -11.78 -14.98
C ALA A 390 -6.70 -11.09 -15.12
N LEU A 391 -7.77 -11.84 -15.33
CA LEU A 391 -9.09 -11.22 -15.49
C LEU A 391 -9.59 -10.61 -14.18
N VAL A 392 -9.26 -11.20 -13.02
CA VAL A 392 -9.53 -10.58 -11.72
C VAL A 392 -8.74 -9.29 -11.56
N ALA A 393 -7.42 -9.31 -11.83
CA ALA A 393 -6.57 -8.13 -11.76
C ALA A 393 -7.10 -6.99 -12.65
N LEU A 394 -7.38 -7.27 -13.94
CA LEU A 394 -7.97 -6.31 -14.89
C LEU A 394 -9.25 -5.70 -14.35
N ARG A 395 -10.13 -6.55 -13.82
CA ARG A 395 -11.42 -6.14 -13.29
C ARG A 395 -11.22 -5.18 -12.12
N THR A 396 -10.32 -5.49 -11.18
CA THR A 396 -10.06 -4.66 -9.98
C THR A 396 -9.28 -3.38 -10.23
N SER A 397 -8.79 -3.15 -11.45
CA SER A 397 -8.00 -1.96 -11.80
C SER A 397 -8.77 -0.64 -11.69
N ASP A 398 -10.10 -0.70 -11.66
CA ASP A 398 -10.96 0.48 -11.49
C ASP A 398 -10.90 1.08 -10.08
N LEU A 399 -10.36 0.31 -9.13
CA LEU A 399 -10.07 0.78 -7.79
C LEU A 399 -8.79 1.63 -7.73
N LEU A 400 -7.94 1.59 -8.77
CA LEU A 400 -6.66 2.29 -8.80
C LEU A 400 -6.87 3.76 -9.18
N ARG A 401 -6.90 4.63 -8.17
CA ARG A 401 -7.10 6.08 -8.33
C ARG A 401 -5.81 6.87 -8.18
N GLN A 402 -4.77 6.25 -7.63
CA GLN A 402 -3.45 6.80 -7.37
C GLN A 402 -2.37 5.74 -7.68
N GLU A 403 -1.15 6.20 -7.93
CA GLU A 403 -0.01 5.32 -8.23
C GLU A 403 0.21 4.27 -7.14
N ASP A 404 0.15 4.67 -5.86
CA ASP A 404 0.37 3.78 -4.71
C ASP A 404 -0.77 2.76 -4.45
N ASP A 405 -1.93 2.94 -5.08
CA ASP A 405 -3.08 2.06 -4.86
C ASP A 405 -2.80 0.63 -5.33
N VAL A 406 -1.93 0.46 -6.34
CA VAL A 406 -1.55 -0.86 -6.84
C VAL A 406 -0.85 -1.69 -5.77
N HIS A 407 -0.02 -1.05 -4.95
CA HIS A 407 0.70 -1.73 -3.87
C HIS A 407 -0.24 -2.10 -2.71
N ALA A 408 -1.24 -1.25 -2.44
CA ALA A 408 -2.28 -1.57 -1.47
C ALA A 408 -3.15 -2.74 -1.94
N LEU A 409 -3.57 -2.73 -3.20
CA LEU A 409 -4.35 -3.81 -3.80
C LEU A 409 -3.56 -5.11 -3.87
N ALA A 410 -2.28 -5.07 -4.25
CA ALA A 410 -1.39 -6.24 -4.26
C ALA A 410 -1.28 -6.89 -2.87
N ARG A 411 -1.14 -6.09 -1.80
CA ARG A 411 -1.13 -6.62 -0.42
C ARG A 411 -2.44 -7.31 -0.04
N VAL A 412 -3.58 -6.76 -0.46
CA VAL A 412 -4.89 -7.39 -0.21
C VAL A 412 -5.05 -8.65 -1.05
N SER A 413 -4.63 -8.64 -2.31
CA SER A 413 -4.72 -9.80 -3.21
C SER A 413 -3.96 -11.02 -2.67
N ASN A 414 -2.81 -10.80 -2.02
CA ASN A 414 -2.02 -11.88 -1.42
C ASN A 414 -2.70 -12.56 -0.21
N ILE A 415 -3.76 -11.98 0.34
CA ILE A 415 -4.50 -12.53 1.50
C ILE A 415 -5.97 -12.80 1.20
N SER A 416 -6.45 -12.50 -0.01
CA SER A 416 -7.85 -12.68 -0.38
C SER A 416 -8.20 -14.12 -0.72
N ASP A 417 -7.23 -14.99 -1.06
CA ASP A 417 -7.44 -16.41 -1.40
C ASP A 417 -8.61 -16.64 -2.38
N GLY A 418 -8.64 -15.91 -3.50
CA GLY A 418 -9.70 -15.98 -4.50
C GLY A 418 -10.93 -15.12 -4.20
N ARG A 419 -10.96 -14.39 -3.07
CA ARG A 419 -12.10 -13.57 -2.63
C ARG A 419 -12.02 -12.11 -3.09
N LEU A 420 -11.07 -11.75 -3.98
CA LEU A 420 -10.82 -10.34 -4.28
C LEU A 420 -12.00 -9.68 -5.02
N LEU A 421 -12.67 -10.38 -5.95
CA LEU A 421 -13.84 -9.83 -6.64
C LEU A 421 -15.04 -9.65 -5.70
N ALA A 422 -15.28 -10.60 -4.79
CA ALA A 422 -16.30 -10.43 -3.75
C ALA A 422 -15.99 -9.20 -2.87
N GLY A 423 -14.72 -9.05 -2.47
CA GLY A 423 -14.27 -7.87 -1.72
C GLY A 423 -14.42 -6.57 -2.49
N ARG A 424 -14.12 -6.55 -3.79
CA ARG A 424 -14.37 -5.38 -4.63
C ARG A 424 -15.85 -5.00 -4.66
N ILE A 425 -16.75 -5.96 -4.79
CA ILE A 425 -18.20 -5.70 -4.90
C ILE A 425 -18.78 -5.21 -3.58
N LEU A 426 -18.32 -5.76 -2.44
CA LEU A 426 -18.86 -5.41 -1.12
C LEU A 426 -18.20 -4.19 -0.48
N LEU A 427 -16.89 -4.00 -0.71
CA LEU A 427 -16.09 -2.97 -0.03
C LEU A 427 -15.76 -1.78 -0.93
N GLU A 428 -15.83 -1.94 -2.25
CA GLU A 428 -15.50 -0.90 -3.23
C GLU A 428 -14.15 -0.22 -2.91
N ALA A 429 -14.13 1.11 -2.77
CA ALA A 429 -12.93 1.88 -2.44
C ALA A 429 -12.32 1.54 -1.08
N ARG A 430 -13.11 1.05 -0.10
CA ARG A 430 -12.59 0.63 1.21
C ARG A 430 -11.60 -0.54 1.09
N LEU A 431 -11.66 -1.32 0.00
CA LEU A 431 -10.71 -2.40 -0.26
C LEU A 431 -9.27 -1.88 -0.34
N ILE A 432 -9.05 -0.76 -1.02
CA ILE A 432 -7.73 -0.13 -1.14
C ILE A 432 -7.27 0.41 0.21
N GLU A 433 -8.18 1.03 0.96
CA GLU A 433 -7.89 1.59 2.29
C GLU A 433 -7.41 0.54 3.29
N LEU A 434 -7.92 -0.70 3.19
CA LEU A 434 -7.44 -1.82 4.01
C LEU A 434 -5.96 -2.10 3.76
N GLY A 435 -5.57 -2.13 2.49
CA GLY A 435 -4.22 -2.41 2.04
C GLY A 435 -3.23 -1.28 2.29
N ARG A 436 -3.68 -0.04 2.54
CA ARG A 436 -2.78 1.08 2.85
C ARG A 436 -2.11 0.85 4.20
N VAL A 437 -0.77 0.88 4.21
CA VAL A 437 0.01 0.81 5.46
C VAL A 437 -0.21 2.12 6.20
N LYS A 438 -1.09 2.12 7.20
CA LYS A 438 -1.05 3.14 8.23
C LYS A 438 0.18 2.84 9.07
N ASN A 439 1.26 3.59 8.87
CA ASN A 439 2.40 3.56 9.76
C ASN A 439 1.94 4.08 11.13
N PHE A 440 1.39 3.21 11.97
CA PHE A 440 0.91 3.54 13.32
C PHE A 440 2.04 4.06 14.24
N PHE A 441 3.31 3.88 13.85
CA PHE A 441 4.46 4.47 14.53
C PHE A 441 4.80 5.91 14.12
N ARG A 442 4.03 6.50 13.19
CA ARG A 442 4.05 7.97 13.02
C ARG A 442 2.89 8.52 13.86
N PRO A 443 3.13 9.03 15.09
CA PRO A 443 2.11 9.82 15.75
C PRO A 443 1.63 10.90 14.79
N ASP A 444 0.31 11.08 14.72
CA ASP A 444 -0.33 12.09 13.87
C ASP A 444 0.44 13.41 14.02
N PRO A 445 0.84 14.09 12.93
CA PRO A 445 1.56 15.36 13.01
C PRO A 445 0.77 16.46 13.74
N GLY A 446 -0.51 16.22 14.06
CA GLY A 446 -1.38 17.08 14.85
C GLY A 446 -1.38 16.85 16.37
N ALA A 447 -0.61 15.91 16.92
CA ALA A 447 -0.50 15.70 18.37
C ALA A 447 0.82 16.28 18.93
N PRO A 448 0.87 17.60 19.25
CA PRO A 448 2.07 18.26 19.73
C PRO A 448 2.62 17.66 21.04
N GLU A 449 1.78 16.96 21.81
CA GLU A 449 2.11 16.40 23.13
C GLU A 449 3.25 15.37 23.06
N PHE A 450 3.21 14.45 22.10
CA PHE A 450 4.25 13.41 21.97
C PHE A 450 5.57 13.98 21.43
N TRP A 451 5.50 14.98 20.54
CA TRP A 451 6.69 15.69 20.06
C TRP A 451 7.37 16.49 21.18
N LEU A 452 6.58 17.19 22.00
CA LEU A 452 7.07 17.94 23.16
C LEU A 452 7.68 17.01 24.22
N ALA A 453 7.03 15.86 24.49
CA ALA A 453 7.56 14.85 25.40
C ALA A 453 8.92 14.29 24.91
N GLY A 454 9.00 13.92 23.63
CA GLY A 454 10.23 13.42 23.01
C GLY A 454 11.36 14.46 23.03
N LEU A 455 11.07 15.71 22.67
CA LEU A 455 12.05 16.80 22.70
C LEU A 455 12.60 17.05 24.10
N GLN A 456 11.73 17.12 25.11
CA GLN A 456 12.14 17.35 26.50
C GLN A 456 12.94 16.18 27.07
N PHE A 457 12.57 14.95 26.72
CA PHE A 457 13.33 13.76 27.10
C PHE A 457 14.74 13.75 26.48
N VAL A 458 14.85 14.04 25.18
CA VAL A 458 16.14 14.15 24.49
C VAL A 458 16.98 15.27 25.11
N LEU A 459 16.38 16.42 25.42
CA LEU A 459 17.10 17.54 26.06
C LEU A 459 17.59 17.17 27.47
N ALA A 460 16.79 16.46 28.26
CA ALA A 460 17.18 15.94 29.57
C ALA A 460 18.34 14.94 29.48
N MET A 461 18.28 14.01 28.51
CA MET A 461 19.33 13.02 28.26
C MET A 461 20.62 13.67 27.73
N LEU A 462 20.53 14.68 26.87
CA LEU A 462 21.68 15.48 26.45
C LEU A 462 22.32 16.21 27.64
N LEU A 463 21.52 16.77 28.54
CA LEU A 463 22.01 17.43 29.75
C LEU A 463 22.75 16.45 30.67
N LEU A 464 22.21 15.24 30.84
CA LEU A 464 22.85 14.15 31.57
C LEU A 464 24.17 13.71 30.90
N GLY A 465 24.14 13.52 29.57
CA GLY A 465 25.32 13.18 28.78
C GLY A 465 26.43 14.22 28.89
N ILE A 466 26.09 15.52 28.78
CA ILE A 466 27.03 16.63 28.95
C ILE A 466 27.63 16.60 30.36
N VAL A 467 26.84 16.36 31.41
CA VAL A 467 27.33 16.26 32.80
C VAL A 467 28.31 15.10 32.97
N LEU A 468 27.98 13.92 32.43
CA LEU A 468 28.85 12.74 32.49
C LEU A 468 30.16 12.93 31.70
N ILE A 469 30.08 13.53 30.51
CA ILE A 469 31.23 13.80 29.64
C ILE A 469 32.12 14.92 30.22
N HIS A 470 31.56 16.03 30.70
CA HIS A 470 32.32 17.09 31.37
C HIS A 470 32.93 16.61 32.68
N GLY A 471 32.25 15.73 33.42
CA GLY A 471 32.81 15.11 34.64
C GLY A 471 34.07 14.29 34.34
N ARG A 472 34.14 13.66 33.16
CA ARG A 472 35.29 12.86 32.70
C ARG A 472 36.41 13.73 32.11
N LEU A 473 36.08 14.73 31.29
CA LEU A 473 37.04 15.69 30.69
C LEU A 473 37.63 16.69 31.70
N ARG A 474 36.96 16.99 32.81
CA ARG A 474 37.51 17.81 33.90
C ARG A 474 38.72 17.17 34.59
N ARG A 475 38.89 15.84 34.50
CA ARG A 475 40.09 15.16 35.02
C ARG A 475 41.32 15.38 34.13
N SER A 476 41.16 15.85 32.89
CA SER A 476 42.25 16.03 31.92
C SER A 476 42.56 17.48 31.55
N GLY A 477 42.12 18.48 32.35
CA GLY A 477 42.56 19.87 32.20
C GLY A 477 41.87 20.71 31.11
N GLY A 478 40.64 20.35 30.70
CA GLY A 478 39.89 21.09 29.67
C GLY A 478 39.51 22.54 30.06
N ALA A 479 39.34 23.40 29.05
CA ALA A 479 38.97 24.81 29.21
C ALA A 479 37.55 25.00 29.80
N PRO A 480 37.31 26.05 30.61
CA PRO A 480 36.01 26.26 31.25
C PRO A 480 34.91 26.65 30.24
N GLY A 481 33.77 25.97 30.34
CA GLY A 481 32.55 26.25 29.56
C GLY A 481 31.90 27.60 29.89
N ALA A 482 30.97 28.07 29.05
CA ALA A 482 30.36 29.40 29.16
C ALA A 482 29.70 29.68 30.53
N LEU A 483 28.97 28.70 31.08
CA LEU A 483 28.35 28.79 32.40
C LEU A 483 29.38 28.90 33.54
N GLU A 484 30.53 28.24 33.40
CA GLU A 484 31.61 28.30 34.39
C GLU A 484 32.36 29.64 34.33
N ARG A 485 32.45 30.26 33.14
CA ARG A 485 32.96 31.62 33.00
C ARG A 485 32.03 32.64 33.67
N LEU A 486 30.71 32.41 33.58
CA LEU A 486 29.72 33.26 34.24
C LEU A 486 29.80 33.10 35.76
N ASP A 487 29.85 31.87 36.26
CA ASP A 487 30.10 31.58 37.69
C ASP A 487 31.40 32.24 38.19
N GLY A 488 32.47 32.13 37.41
CA GLY A 488 33.76 32.75 37.73
C GLY A 488 33.76 34.28 37.67
N LYS A 489 32.91 34.92 36.85
CA LYS A 489 32.73 36.39 36.82
C LYS A 489 31.94 36.87 38.03
N VAL A 490 30.85 36.20 38.38
CA VAL A 490 30.00 36.54 39.53
C VAL A 490 30.75 36.29 40.85
N SER A 491 31.49 35.18 40.95
CA SER A 491 32.36 34.90 42.10
C SER A 491 33.42 35.98 42.30
N ARG A 492 34.01 36.51 41.21
CA ARG A 492 34.95 37.65 41.27
C ARG A 492 34.28 38.96 41.65
N LEU A 493 33.03 39.18 41.24
CA LEU A 493 32.25 40.36 41.62
C LEU A 493 31.95 40.37 43.13
N ILE A 494 31.60 39.21 43.69
CA ILE A 494 31.23 39.06 45.11
C ILE A 494 32.46 39.11 46.02
N LEU A 495 33.48 38.27 45.74
CA LEU A 495 34.64 38.09 46.61
C LEU A 495 35.80 39.05 46.29
N GLY A 496 35.76 39.74 45.14
CA GLY A 496 36.86 40.55 44.64
C GLY A 496 37.90 39.74 43.85
N ARG A 497 38.75 40.43 43.08
CA ARG A 497 39.80 39.82 42.27
C ARG A 497 41.02 39.47 43.13
N ASN A 498 41.56 38.28 42.95
CA ASN A 498 42.85 37.92 43.53
C ASN A 498 43.92 38.76 42.83
N LEU A 499 44.67 39.58 43.58
CA LEU A 499 45.77 40.40 43.04
C LEU A 499 47.04 39.57 42.99
#